data_AF-A0A7Y5RF18-F1
#
_entry.id   AF-A0A7Y5RF18-F1
#
_cell.length_a   1.000
_cell.length_b   1.000
_cell.length_c   1.000
_cell.angle_alpha   90.00
_cell.angle_beta   90.00
_cell.angle_gamma   90.00
#
_symmetry.space_group_name_H-M   'P 1'
#
loop_
_entity.id
_entity.type
_entity.pdbx_description
1 polymer ?
#
loop_
_entity_poly.entity_id
_entity_poly.type
_entity_poly.pdbx_seq_one_letter_code
_entity_poly.pdbx_strand_id
1 'polypeptide(L)'
;MWKNRQSISSEPCDAGFSPGFSTASGMHTYAVEWTETSLTYYLDRKKICQQAYLPTQGTHDRVNIWLTTIGAKQPIDASGTSPAIYSRVRYYVRDYYIGASEPGYAEYGKDWHDGPEPGFSSSLTRASCSGDASAMYVPSIVESGTYNVQAWHVKNNPGLRNGASEAHILSKAGLSTKEIPANTAMGWVDLGTYDFDRGTTGSVTLAPKDGCLEANMVKFLRR
;
A
#
# COMPACT_ATOMS: atom_id res chain seq x y z
N MET A 1 -11.54 -2.94 14.54
CA MET A 1 -10.66 -3.17 13.37
C MET A 1 -10.21 -4.62 13.43
N TRP A 2 -9.86 -5.27 12.33
CA TRP A 2 -9.43 -6.66 12.33
C TRP A 2 -7.91 -6.73 12.08
N LYS A 3 -7.21 -7.55 12.87
CA LYS A 3 -5.79 -7.87 12.71
C LYS A 3 -5.66 -9.39 12.71
N ASN A 4 -5.18 -10.00 11.63
CA ASN A 4 -4.94 -11.45 11.56
C ASN A 4 -6.11 -12.32 12.05
N ARG A 5 -7.34 -12.01 11.60
CA ARG A 5 -8.58 -12.69 12.03
C ARG A 5 -8.90 -12.56 13.53
N GLN A 6 -8.30 -11.59 14.22
CA GLN A 6 -8.67 -11.17 15.56
C GLN A 6 -9.26 -9.76 15.53
N SER A 7 -10.36 -9.56 16.26
CA SER A 7 -10.87 -8.22 16.52
C SER A 7 -9.87 -7.50 17.43
N ILE A 8 -9.36 -6.36 16.97
CA ILE A 8 -8.61 -5.43 17.81
C ILE A 8 -9.52 -4.27 18.19
N SER A 9 -9.37 -3.78 19.41
CA SER A 9 -10.04 -2.55 19.87
C SER A 9 -9.47 -1.37 19.08
N SER A 10 -10.12 -1.04 17.96
CA SER A 10 -10.03 0.30 17.41
C SER A 10 -11.28 1.02 17.89
N GLU A 11 -11.15 1.88 18.88
CA GLU A 11 -12.22 2.85 19.08
C GLU A 11 -12.30 3.73 17.83
N PRO A 12 -13.50 4.01 17.30
CA PRO A 12 -13.66 5.04 16.30
C PRO A 12 -13.02 6.34 16.81
N CYS A 13 -12.35 7.10 15.94
CA CYS A 13 -11.76 8.39 16.34
C CYS A 13 -12.77 9.41 16.86
N ASP A 14 -14.07 9.14 16.69
CA ASP A 14 -15.16 9.85 17.34
C ASP A 14 -16.32 8.87 17.63
N ALA A 15 -16.24 8.18 18.77
CA ALA A 15 -17.27 7.23 19.20
C ALA A 15 -18.63 7.90 19.52
N GLY A 16 -18.64 9.22 19.69
CA GLY A 16 -19.83 10.01 20.00
C GLY A 16 -20.42 10.77 18.81
N PHE A 17 -19.88 10.58 17.59
CA PHE A 17 -20.31 11.33 16.43
C PHE A 17 -21.81 11.21 16.19
N SER A 18 -22.51 12.36 16.21
CA SER A 18 -23.91 12.48 15.84
C SER A 18 -24.04 13.54 14.75
N PRO A 19 -24.54 13.21 13.55
CA PRO A 19 -24.58 14.14 12.44
C PRO A 19 -25.65 15.25 12.58
N GLY A 20 -26.44 15.24 13.67
CA GLY A 20 -27.50 16.21 13.90
C GLY A 20 -28.74 16.02 13.02
N PHE A 21 -28.79 14.93 12.24
CA PHE A 21 -29.92 14.54 11.40
C PHE A 21 -30.10 13.02 11.41
N SER A 22 -31.26 12.54 10.96
CA SER A 22 -31.51 11.11 10.78
C SER A 22 -30.83 10.63 9.50
N THR A 23 -29.84 9.74 9.60
CA THR A 23 -29.23 9.10 8.43
C THR A 23 -30.17 8.14 7.70
N ALA A 24 -31.33 7.84 8.28
CA ALA A 24 -32.36 7.00 7.68
C ALA A 24 -33.38 7.80 6.84
N SER A 25 -33.35 9.14 6.89
CA SER A 25 -34.31 9.97 6.12
C SER A 25 -33.92 10.16 4.65
N GLY A 26 -32.75 9.68 4.22
CA GLY A 26 -32.28 9.83 2.85
C GLY A 26 -30.98 9.06 2.55
N MET A 27 -30.52 9.19 1.31
CA MET A 27 -29.23 8.63 0.88
C MET A 27 -28.09 9.57 1.26
N HIS A 28 -27.06 9.02 1.90
CA HIS A 28 -25.86 9.74 2.32
C HIS A 28 -24.60 9.10 1.75
N THR A 29 -23.53 9.89 1.63
CA THR A 29 -22.21 9.38 1.21
C THR A 29 -21.33 9.17 2.43
N TYR A 30 -20.98 7.92 2.70
CA TYR A 30 -19.97 7.55 3.68
C TYR A 30 -18.66 7.24 2.94
N ALA A 31 -17.54 7.77 3.44
CA ALA A 31 -16.24 7.46 2.86
C ALA A 31 -15.17 7.32 3.95
N VAL A 32 -14.18 6.49 3.65
CA VAL A 32 -12.92 6.41 4.39
C VAL A 32 -11.81 6.63 3.38
N GLU A 33 -10.98 7.64 3.62
CA GLU A 33 -9.70 7.79 2.96
C GLU A 33 -8.63 7.10 3.81
N TRP A 34 -7.89 6.18 3.20
CA TRP A 34 -6.81 5.47 3.85
C TRP A 34 -5.49 5.84 3.18
N THR A 35 -4.59 6.45 3.96
CA THR A 35 -3.23 6.81 3.56
C THR A 35 -2.22 5.96 4.36
N GLU A 36 -0.92 6.07 4.05
CA GLU A 36 0.12 5.43 4.89
C GLU A 36 0.01 5.81 6.36
N THR A 37 -0.39 7.03 6.68
CA THR A 37 -0.27 7.54 8.04
C THR A 37 -1.61 7.75 8.72
N SER A 38 -2.73 7.60 8.00
CA SER A 38 -4.03 7.89 8.57
C SER A 38 -5.22 7.23 7.89
N LEU A 39 -6.30 7.13 8.67
CA LEU A 39 -7.65 6.86 8.19
C LEU A 39 -8.51 8.10 8.47
N THR A 40 -9.08 8.70 7.43
CA THR A 40 -9.96 9.87 7.53
C THR A 40 -11.38 9.48 7.15
N TYR A 41 -12.34 9.72 8.04
CA TYR A 41 -13.75 9.39 7.87
C TYR A 41 -14.53 10.60 7.38
N TYR A 42 -15.46 10.39 6.46
CA TYR A 42 -16.31 11.44 5.91
C TYR A 42 -17.78 11.03 5.89
N LEU A 43 -18.66 12.01 6.13
CA LEU A 43 -20.09 11.95 5.88
C LEU A 43 -20.48 13.13 5.00
N ASP A 44 -21.07 12.85 3.84
CA ASP A 44 -21.48 13.85 2.86
C ASP A 44 -20.36 14.84 2.52
N ARG A 45 -19.15 14.30 2.30
CA ARG A 45 -17.90 15.02 2.00
C ARG A 45 -17.34 15.87 3.14
N LYS A 46 -17.99 15.91 4.31
CA LYS A 46 -17.46 16.57 5.50
C LYS A 46 -16.63 15.58 6.29
N LYS A 47 -15.40 15.97 6.63
CA LYS A 47 -14.52 15.21 7.53
C LYS A 47 -15.20 15.08 8.89
N ILE A 48 -15.34 13.85 9.36
CA ILE A 48 -15.82 13.51 10.70
C ILE A 48 -14.63 13.52 11.66
N CYS A 49 -13.69 12.59 11.44
CA CYS A 49 -12.50 12.44 12.26
C CYS A 49 -11.37 11.81 11.46
N GLN A 50 -10.16 11.87 12.01
CA GLN A 50 -8.97 11.22 11.46
C GLN A 50 -8.23 10.51 12.59
N GLN A 51 -7.81 9.28 12.34
CA GLN A 51 -6.97 8.51 13.25
C GLN A 51 -5.63 8.21 12.58
N ALA A 52 -4.58 8.10 13.40
CA ALA A 52 -3.30 7.60 12.94
C ALA A 52 -3.44 6.14 12.48
N TYR A 53 -2.77 5.83 11.37
CA TYR A 53 -2.56 4.47 10.90
C TYR A 53 -1.05 4.25 10.85
N LEU A 54 -0.57 3.16 11.46
CA LEU A 54 0.84 2.82 11.49
C LEU A 54 1.09 1.67 10.51
N PRO A 55 1.78 1.89 9.38
CA PRO A 55 2.04 0.86 8.37
C PRO A 55 2.88 -0.32 8.87
N THR A 56 3.52 -0.17 10.03
CA THR A 56 4.31 -1.22 10.67
C THR A 56 3.46 -2.16 11.54
N GLN A 57 2.19 -1.81 11.80
CA GLN A 57 1.28 -2.61 12.64
C GLN A 57 0.41 -3.60 11.85
N GLY A 58 0.54 -3.59 10.52
CA GLY A 58 -0.06 -4.54 9.59
C GLY A 58 0.32 -4.15 8.17
N THR A 59 0.35 -5.12 7.27
CA THR A 59 0.50 -4.86 5.84
C THR A 59 -0.58 -3.86 5.42
N HIS A 60 -0.33 -3.08 4.36
CA HIS A 60 -1.41 -2.52 3.54
C HIS A 60 -2.18 -3.71 2.96
N ASP A 61 -2.96 -4.36 3.81
CA ASP A 61 -3.56 -5.65 3.54
C ASP A 61 -4.60 -5.44 2.45
N ARG A 62 -4.93 -6.52 1.74
CA ARG A 62 -6.04 -6.56 0.79
C ARG A 62 -7.29 -6.05 1.51
N VAL A 63 -7.64 -4.78 1.27
CA VAL A 63 -8.69 -4.08 2.01
C VAL A 63 -10.01 -4.75 1.68
N ASN A 64 -10.52 -5.56 2.60
CA ASN A 64 -11.86 -6.08 2.50
C ASN A 64 -12.82 -5.01 3.03
N ILE A 65 -13.56 -4.37 2.12
CA ILE A 65 -14.67 -3.49 2.48
C ILE A 65 -15.90 -4.38 2.70
N TRP A 66 -16.31 -4.52 3.96
CA TRP A 66 -17.55 -5.20 4.31
C TRP A 66 -18.67 -4.16 4.42
N LEU A 67 -19.70 -4.29 3.58
CA LEU A 67 -20.93 -3.51 3.72
C LEU A 67 -21.93 -4.37 4.47
N THR A 68 -22.27 -3.97 5.68
CA THR A 68 -23.18 -4.72 6.55
C THR A 68 -23.94 -3.78 7.46
N THR A 69 -25.17 -4.15 7.79
CA THR A 69 -26.00 -3.53 8.83
C THR A 69 -25.49 -3.95 10.21
N ILE A 70 -24.43 -3.32 10.70
CA ILE A 70 -23.99 -3.53 12.10
C ILE A 70 -24.48 -2.36 12.94
N GLY A 71 -25.76 -2.40 13.28
CA GLY A 71 -26.40 -1.40 14.13
C GLY A 71 -27.68 -1.98 14.72
N ALA A 72 -27.53 -2.91 15.65
CA ALA A 72 -28.65 -3.49 16.39
C ALA A 72 -28.65 -2.95 17.81
N LYS A 73 -29.67 -2.14 18.18
CA LYS A 73 -29.98 -1.88 19.58
C LYS A 73 -30.73 -3.09 20.11
N GLN A 74 -30.22 -3.74 21.16
CA GLN A 74 -30.94 -4.86 21.78
C GLN A 74 -32.20 -4.36 22.51
N PRO A 75 -33.32 -5.11 22.48
CA PRO A 75 -33.49 -6.39 21.77
C PRO A 75 -33.62 -6.22 20.25
N ILE A 76 -33.04 -7.14 19.48
CA ILE A 76 -33.22 -7.18 18.01
C ILE A 76 -34.66 -7.60 17.70
N ASP A 77 -35.42 -6.68 17.12
CA ASP A 77 -36.72 -7.01 16.53
C ASP A 77 -36.52 -7.54 15.10
N ALA A 78 -36.67 -8.86 14.94
CA ALA A 78 -36.58 -9.54 13.65
C ALA A 78 -37.91 -9.50 12.86
N SER A 79 -38.96 -8.86 13.38
CA SER A 79 -40.26 -8.76 12.69
C SER A 79 -40.30 -7.68 11.61
N GLY A 80 -39.34 -6.74 11.63
CA GLY A 80 -39.22 -5.66 10.64
C GLY A 80 -38.27 -5.97 9.49
N THR A 81 -38.64 -5.57 8.27
CA THR A 81 -37.67 -5.39 7.19
C THR A 81 -36.99 -4.04 7.38
N SER A 82 -35.77 -4.03 7.92
CA SER A 82 -34.91 -2.83 7.94
C SER A 82 -33.85 -2.96 6.84
N PRO A 83 -34.21 -2.76 5.55
CA PRO A 83 -33.24 -2.88 4.48
C PRO A 83 -32.21 -1.75 4.60
N ALA A 84 -30.92 -2.09 4.70
CA ALA A 84 -29.90 -1.16 4.27
C ALA A 84 -29.85 -1.14 2.74
N ILE A 85 -30.03 0.05 2.17
CA ILE A 85 -29.99 0.23 0.73
C ILE A 85 -28.67 0.90 0.38
N TYR A 86 -27.88 0.25 -0.47
CA TYR A 86 -26.64 0.81 -1.00
C TYR A 86 -26.87 1.16 -2.47
N SER A 87 -26.89 2.45 -2.80
CA SER A 87 -27.08 2.89 -4.19
C SER A 87 -25.83 2.65 -5.06
N ARG A 88 -24.63 2.86 -4.50
CA ARG A 88 -23.35 2.68 -5.19
C ARG A 88 -22.21 2.52 -4.22
N VAL A 89 -21.17 1.82 -4.66
CA VAL A 89 -19.87 1.71 -4.01
C VAL A 89 -18.84 2.28 -4.97
N ARG A 90 -17.94 3.13 -4.45
CA ARG A 90 -16.78 3.62 -5.19
C ARG A 90 -15.55 3.34 -4.37
N TYR A 91 -14.52 2.85 -5.04
CA TYR A 91 -13.16 2.81 -4.51
C TYR A 91 -12.28 3.60 -5.48
N TYR A 92 -11.22 4.19 -4.95
CA TYR A 92 -10.18 4.78 -5.77
C TYR A 92 -8.84 4.36 -5.21
N VAL A 93 -7.87 4.18 -6.09
CA VAL A 93 -6.49 3.86 -5.73
C VAL A 93 -5.70 5.15 -5.89
N ARG A 94 -5.18 5.66 -4.77
CA ARG A 94 -4.33 6.84 -4.77
C ARG A 94 -2.86 6.47 -4.86
N ASP A 95 -2.46 5.54 -4.00
CA ASP A 95 -1.09 5.11 -3.77
C ASP A 95 -0.96 3.62 -4.12
N TYR A 96 0.21 3.20 -4.60
CA TYR A 96 0.47 1.83 -5.07
C TYR A 96 1.60 1.22 -4.26
N TYR A 97 1.46 -0.05 -3.88
CA TYR A 97 2.44 -0.86 -3.16
C TYR A 97 2.59 -2.16 -3.93
N ILE A 98 3.79 -2.47 -4.38
CA ILE A 98 4.06 -3.63 -5.22
C ILE A 98 5.21 -4.39 -4.58
N GLY A 99 4.91 -5.53 -3.97
CA GLY A 99 5.90 -6.48 -3.48
C GLY A 99 5.86 -7.78 -4.29
N ALA A 100 6.53 -8.81 -3.80
CA ALA A 100 6.68 -10.08 -4.51
C ALA A 100 5.37 -10.87 -4.72
N SER A 101 4.29 -10.52 -4.00
CA SER A 101 2.99 -11.20 -4.07
C SER A 101 1.91 -10.38 -4.79
N GLU A 102 2.31 -9.24 -5.36
CA GLU A 102 1.42 -8.23 -5.90
C GLU A 102 1.46 -8.25 -7.44
N PRO A 103 0.32 -8.01 -8.12
CA PRO A 103 0.32 -7.78 -9.56
C PRO A 103 1.26 -6.63 -9.92
N GLY A 104 2.02 -6.82 -11.01
CA GLY A 104 3.02 -5.85 -11.46
C GLY A 104 4.44 -6.12 -10.99
N TYR A 105 4.66 -7.12 -10.13
CA TYR A 105 5.99 -7.62 -9.81
C TYR A 105 6.46 -8.69 -10.80
N ALA A 106 7.73 -8.63 -11.22
CA ALA A 106 8.39 -9.67 -12.00
C ALA A 106 9.88 -9.76 -11.67
N GLU A 107 10.41 -10.98 -11.72
CA GLU A 107 11.83 -11.31 -11.54
C GLU A 107 12.45 -11.69 -12.90
N TYR A 108 13.66 -11.20 -13.16
CA TYR A 108 14.46 -11.56 -14.33
C TYR A 108 15.87 -11.96 -13.91
N GLY A 109 16.56 -12.72 -14.75
CA GLY A 109 17.85 -13.32 -14.41
C GLY A 109 17.68 -14.66 -13.70
N LYS A 110 18.76 -15.15 -13.08
CA LYS A 110 18.81 -16.50 -12.48
C LYS A 110 18.78 -16.47 -10.96
N ASP A 111 18.64 -17.65 -10.38
CA ASP A 111 18.88 -17.95 -8.96
C ASP A 111 18.06 -17.11 -7.97
N TRP A 112 16.83 -16.76 -8.35
CA TRP A 112 15.90 -16.12 -7.43
C TRP A 112 15.37 -17.10 -6.38
N HIS A 113 15.50 -16.73 -5.11
CA HIS A 113 15.02 -17.48 -3.97
C HIS A 113 14.43 -16.56 -2.91
N ASP A 114 13.80 -17.15 -1.88
CA ASP A 114 13.31 -16.38 -0.74
C ASP A 114 14.50 -15.77 0.01
N GLY A 115 14.41 -14.48 0.32
CA GLY A 115 15.42 -13.80 1.12
C GLY A 115 15.30 -14.17 2.60
N PRO A 116 16.42 -14.11 3.35
CA PRO A 116 16.48 -14.50 4.75
C PRO A 116 15.95 -13.41 5.70
N GLU A 117 15.89 -12.15 5.28
CA GLU A 117 15.46 -11.03 6.11
C GLU A 117 13.99 -10.69 5.83
N PRO A 118 13.20 -10.31 6.86
CA PRO A 118 11.84 -9.84 6.63
C PRO A 118 11.85 -8.49 5.90
N GLY A 119 10.95 -8.35 4.94
CA GLY A 119 10.69 -7.11 4.25
C GLY A 119 9.83 -6.14 5.06
N PHE A 120 9.33 -5.11 4.39
CA PHE A 120 8.40 -4.18 5.02
C PHE A 120 7.16 -4.90 5.54
N SER A 121 6.77 -4.62 6.78
CA SER A 121 5.64 -5.26 7.47
C SER A 121 5.69 -6.80 7.43
N SER A 122 6.90 -7.37 7.55
CA SER A 122 7.13 -8.83 7.51
C SER A 122 6.74 -9.50 6.19
N SER A 123 6.68 -8.73 5.09
CA SER A 123 6.49 -9.29 3.76
C SER A 123 7.70 -10.13 3.35
N LEU A 124 7.47 -11.07 2.44
CA LEU A 124 8.52 -11.88 1.83
C LEU A 124 9.49 -10.98 1.04
N THR A 125 10.80 -11.20 1.21
CA THR A 125 11.84 -10.66 0.33
C THR A 125 12.28 -11.72 -0.67
N ARG A 126 12.83 -11.27 -1.79
CA ARG A 126 13.31 -12.11 -2.87
C ARG A 126 14.75 -11.72 -3.15
N ALA A 127 15.63 -12.70 -3.25
CA ALA A 127 17.06 -12.46 -3.40
C ALA A 127 17.62 -13.20 -4.61
N SER A 128 18.60 -12.59 -5.26
CA SER A 128 19.48 -13.24 -6.23
C SER A 128 20.86 -12.61 -6.22
N CYS A 129 21.87 -13.47 -6.37
CA CYS A 129 23.28 -13.10 -6.46
C CYS A 129 23.81 -13.10 -7.90
N SER A 130 22.94 -13.37 -8.87
CA SER A 130 23.35 -13.32 -10.28
C SER A 130 23.51 -11.86 -10.73
N GLY A 131 24.59 -11.55 -11.44
CA GLY A 131 24.83 -10.20 -11.96
C GLY A 131 23.82 -9.75 -13.03
N ASP A 132 23.01 -10.66 -13.56
CA ASP A 132 21.91 -10.37 -14.49
C ASP A 132 20.53 -10.28 -13.80
N ALA A 133 20.49 -10.40 -12.48
CA ALA A 133 19.24 -10.38 -11.73
C ALA A 133 18.59 -9.00 -11.75
N SER A 134 17.27 -8.94 -11.90
CA SER A 134 16.51 -7.71 -11.66
C SER A 134 15.08 -7.97 -11.22
N ALA A 135 14.58 -7.08 -10.36
CA ALA A 135 13.19 -7.09 -9.89
C ALA A 135 12.47 -5.86 -10.46
N MET A 136 11.42 -6.09 -11.23
CA MET A 136 10.63 -5.04 -11.88
C MET A 136 9.28 -4.86 -11.19
N TYR A 137 8.88 -3.60 -11.04
CA TYR A 137 7.67 -3.16 -10.36
C TYR A 137 6.89 -2.23 -11.30
N VAL A 138 5.74 -2.69 -11.81
CA VAL A 138 4.91 -2.00 -12.79
C VAL A 138 3.55 -1.62 -12.16
N PRO A 139 3.35 -0.37 -11.76
CA PRO A 139 2.06 0.08 -11.24
C PRO A 139 1.00 0.13 -12.34
N SER A 140 -0.24 -0.24 -11.98
CA SER A 140 -1.43 0.00 -12.81
C SER A 140 -2.04 1.37 -12.46
N ILE A 141 -1.39 2.45 -12.89
CA ILE A 141 -1.77 3.82 -12.56
C ILE A 141 -3.16 4.14 -13.12
N VAL A 142 -4.14 4.43 -12.25
CA VAL A 142 -5.52 4.72 -12.66
C VAL A 142 -5.74 6.17 -13.11
N GLU A 143 -4.86 7.08 -12.72
CA GLU A 143 -4.92 8.50 -13.03
C GLU A 143 -3.51 9.05 -13.24
N SER A 144 -3.26 9.73 -14.37
CA SER A 144 -1.97 10.37 -14.62
C SER A 144 -1.68 11.42 -13.53
N GLY A 145 -0.42 11.55 -13.15
CA GLY A 145 -0.02 12.55 -12.16
C GLY A 145 1.40 12.36 -11.65
N THR A 146 1.73 13.14 -10.63
CA THR A 146 3.04 13.18 -10.00
C THR A 146 3.08 12.24 -8.79
N TYR A 147 4.07 11.36 -8.75
CA TYR A 147 4.24 10.35 -7.71
C TYR A 147 5.63 10.41 -7.10
N ASN A 148 5.71 10.39 -5.77
CA ASN A 148 6.94 10.07 -5.06
C ASN A 148 7.15 8.56 -5.07
N VAL A 149 8.31 8.13 -5.53
CA VAL A 149 8.66 6.73 -5.69
C VAL A 149 9.66 6.35 -4.60
N GLN A 150 9.37 5.28 -3.86
CA GLN A 150 10.26 4.77 -2.82
C GLN A 150 10.44 3.27 -2.97
N ALA A 151 11.63 2.76 -2.63
CA ALA A 151 11.91 1.33 -2.56
C ALA A 151 12.28 0.94 -1.12
N TRP A 152 11.81 -0.21 -0.67
CA TRP A 152 12.22 -0.76 0.63
C TRP A 152 13.61 -1.38 0.50
N HIS A 153 14.59 -0.74 1.15
CA HIS A 153 15.92 -1.29 1.30
C HIS A 153 15.92 -2.30 2.46
N VAL A 154 16.18 -3.56 2.12
CA VAL A 154 16.28 -4.64 3.10
C VAL A 154 17.61 -4.50 3.84
N LYS A 155 17.63 -4.88 5.11
CA LYS A 155 18.84 -4.87 5.93
C LYS A 155 19.94 -5.65 5.23
N ASN A 156 21.17 -5.14 5.27
CA ASN A 156 22.32 -5.88 4.78
C ASN A 156 22.51 -7.17 5.59
N ASN A 157 22.30 -8.32 4.94
CA ASN A 157 22.56 -9.64 5.51
C ASN A 157 24.00 -10.07 5.14
N PRO A 158 24.90 -10.28 6.12
CA PRO A 158 26.28 -10.69 5.85
C PRO A 158 26.41 -12.02 5.08
N GLY A 159 25.41 -12.91 5.19
CA GLY A 159 25.36 -14.18 4.49
C GLY A 159 25.00 -14.07 3.00
N LEU A 160 24.25 -13.03 2.60
CA LEU A 160 23.96 -12.74 1.20
C LEU A 160 24.96 -11.78 0.56
N ARG A 161 25.74 -11.02 1.32
CA ARG A 161 26.60 -9.95 0.76
C ARG A 161 25.78 -8.98 -0.11
N ASN A 162 24.67 -8.49 0.43
CA ASN A 162 23.88 -7.46 -0.24
C ASN A 162 24.76 -6.22 -0.45
N GLY A 163 25.03 -5.91 -1.71
CA GLY A 163 25.87 -4.77 -2.09
C GLY A 163 25.03 -3.58 -2.53
N ALA A 164 25.66 -2.65 -3.23
CA ALA A 164 24.94 -1.52 -3.81
C ALA A 164 23.98 -2.02 -4.89
N SER A 165 22.85 -1.32 -5.05
CA SER A 165 21.89 -1.59 -6.12
C SER A 165 21.60 -0.33 -6.92
N GLU A 166 21.07 -0.50 -8.12
CA GLU A 166 20.57 0.58 -8.95
C GLU A 166 19.06 0.43 -9.12
N ALA A 167 18.36 1.55 -8.96
CA ALA A 167 16.95 1.69 -9.29
C ALA A 167 16.82 2.44 -10.61
N HIS A 168 16.25 1.78 -11.62
CA HIS A 168 15.91 2.37 -12.91
C HIS A 168 14.41 2.71 -12.93
N ILE A 169 14.09 4.00 -13.02
CA ILE A 169 12.72 4.52 -12.99
C ILE A 169 12.34 4.92 -14.40
N LEU A 170 11.40 4.19 -15.01
CA LEU A 170 10.79 4.57 -16.26
C LEU A 170 9.56 5.42 -15.95
N SER A 171 9.66 6.72 -16.23
CA SER A 171 8.59 7.70 -16.03
C SER A 171 8.12 8.26 -17.37
N LYS A 172 7.13 9.17 -17.34
CA LYS A 172 6.70 9.94 -18.51
C LYS A 172 7.84 10.70 -19.18
N ALA A 173 8.79 11.19 -18.39
CA ALA A 173 9.95 11.93 -18.90
C ALA A 173 11.04 11.00 -19.50
N GLY A 174 10.87 9.69 -19.40
CA GLY A 174 11.86 8.68 -19.79
C GLY A 174 12.54 8.02 -18.59
N LEU A 175 13.67 7.39 -18.87
CA LEU A 175 14.45 6.60 -17.91
C LEU A 175 15.30 7.50 -17.01
N SER A 176 15.22 7.28 -15.70
CA SER A 176 16.12 7.85 -14.69
C SER A 176 16.78 6.72 -13.91
N THR A 177 18.00 6.93 -13.41
CA THR A 177 18.70 5.93 -12.58
C THR A 177 19.11 6.54 -11.25
N LYS A 178 18.91 5.79 -10.16
CA LYS A 178 19.29 6.16 -8.81
C LYS A 178 20.08 5.02 -8.17
N GLU A 179 21.26 5.32 -7.67
CA GLU A 179 22.03 4.36 -6.87
C GLU A 179 21.50 4.31 -5.44
N ILE A 180 21.41 3.09 -4.90
CA ILE A 180 21.15 2.78 -3.50
C ILE A 180 22.45 2.19 -2.94
N PRO A 181 23.25 2.97 -2.19
CA PRO A 181 24.52 2.51 -1.65
C PRO A 181 24.37 1.32 -0.69
N ALA A 182 25.37 0.43 -0.66
CA ALA A 182 25.37 -0.77 0.19
C ALA A 182 25.23 -0.50 1.71
N ASN A 183 25.61 0.70 2.16
CA ASN A 183 25.52 1.13 3.55
C ASN A 183 24.22 1.87 3.89
N THR A 184 23.24 1.86 2.98
CA THR A 184 21.92 2.45 3.23
C THR A 184 21.26 1.74 4.43
N ALA A 185 20.63 2.50 5.32
CA ALA A 185 19.90 1.91 6.45
C ALA A 185 18.71 1.10 5.93
N MET A 186 18.28 0.08 6.70
CA MET A 186 17.03 -0.60 6.40
C MET A 186 15.87 0.40 6.46
N GLY A 187 14.99 0.38 5.46
CA GLY A 187 13.83 1.27 5.42
C GLY A 187 13.45 1.71 4.02
N TRP A 188 12.51 2.65 3.96
CA TRP A 188 12.13 3.29 2.70
C TRP A 188 13.20 4.25 2.22
N VAL A 189 13.68 4.02 1.00
CA VAL A 189 14.62 4.89 0.28
C VAL A 189 13.84 5.71 -0.73
N ASP A 190 13.97 7.04 -0.66
CA ASP A 190 13.38 7.95 -1.63
C ASP A 190 14.15 7.91 -2.96
N LEU A 191 13.47 7.49 -4.02
CA LEU A 191 14.02 7.43 -5.37
C LEU A 191 13.75 8.71 -6.16
N GLY A 192 12.90 9.61 -5.64
CA GLY A 192 12.55 10.88 -6.25
C GLY A 192 11.06 11.01 -6.54
N THR A 193 10.72 12.01 -7.34
CA THR A 193 9.34 12.33 -7.71
C THR A 193 9.25 12.46 -9.22
N TYR A 194 8.28 11.78 -9.83
CA TYR A 194 8.19 11.59 -11.26
C TYR A 194 6.74 11.66 -11.73
N ASP A 195 6.53 12.10 -12.97
CA ASP A 195 5.23 12.07 -13.61
C ASP A 195 5.01 10.71 -14.28
N PHE A 196 3.82 10.15 -14.08
CA PHE A 196 3.37 8.91 -14.70
C PHE A 196 2.09 9.15 -15.48
N ASP A 197 1.98 8.52 -16.64
CA ASP A 197 0.72 8.44 -17.37
C ASP A 197 -0.14 7.30 -16.80
N ARG A 198 -1.46 7.43 -16.96
CA ARG A 198 -2.42 6.36 -16.68
C ARG A 198 -2.05 5.10 -17.48
N GLY A 199 -2.11 3.95 -16.83
CA GLY A 199 -1.81 2.64 -17.41
C GLY A 199 -0.60 1.98 -16.73
N THR A 200 0.14 1.19 -17.50
CA THR A 200 1.25 0.35 -17.04
C THR A 200 2.57 0.67 -17.76
N THR A 201 2.70 1.88 -18.29
CA THR A 201 3.86 2.28 -19.10
C THR A 201 5.07 2.69 -18.25
N GLY A 202 4.85 3.07 -17.00
CA GLY A 202 5.94 3.38 -16.06
C GLY A 202 6.31 2.17 -15.19
N SER A 203 7.54 2.17 -14.69
CA SER A 203 8.06 1.09 -13.86
C SER A 203 9.23 1.54 -12.98
N VAL A 204 9.55 0.72 -11.98
CA VAL A 204 10.83 0.74 -11.28
C VAL A 204 11.47 -0.63 -11.44
N THR A 205 12.74 -0.67 -11.81
CA THR A 205 13.53 -1.90 -11.86
C THR A 205 14.71 -1.77 -10.91
N LEU A 206 14.84 -2.70 -9.97
CA LEU A 206 16.00 -2.83 -9.09
C LEU A 206 16.96 -3.87 -9.68
N ALA A 207 18.24 -3.54 -9.72
CA ALA A 207 19.32 -4.43 -10.20
C ALA A 207 20.51 -4.38 -9.23
N PRO A 208 21.28 -5.47 -9.07
CA PRO A 208 22.52 -5.44 -8.30
C PRO A 208 23.56 -4.60 -9.07
N LYS A 209 24.27 -3.75 -8.33
CA LYS A 209 25.48 -3.05 -8.81
C LYS A 209 26.75 -3.74 -8.30
N ASP A 210 26.67 -4.23 -7.07
CA ASP A 210 27.69 -5.08 -6.44
C ASP A 210 26.98 -6.11 -5.56
N GLY A 211 27.58 -7.29 -5.41
CA GLY A 211 27.03 -8.38 -4.61
C GLY A 211 25.63 -8.84 -5.05
N CYS A 212 24.80 -9.19 -4.08
CA CYS A 212 23.45 -9.69 -4.34
C CYS A 212 22.40 -8.59 -4.23
N LEU A 213 21.30 -8.76 -4.97
CA LEU A 213 20.10 -7.95 -4.84
C LEU A 213 19.12 -8.66 -3.91
N GLU A 214 18.66 -7.99 -2.86
CA GLU A 214 17.51 -8.41 -2.06
C GLU A 214 16.36 -7.42 -2.26
N ALA A 215 15.42 -7.81 -3.10
CA ALA A 215 14.26 -7.05 -3.51
C ALA A 215 13.07 -7.30 -2.57
N ASN A 216 12.29 -6.26 -2.29
CA ASN A 216 11.07 -6.38 -1.52
C ASN A 216 9.94 -5.61 -2.18
N MET A 217 9.76 -4.34 -1.83
CA MET A 217 8.59 -3.58 -2.24
C MET A 217 8.95 -2.19 -2.74
N VAL A 218 8.20 -1.74 -3.74
CA VAL A 218 8.23 -0.36 -4.24
C VAL A 218 6.86 0.26 -4.00
N LYS A 219 6.85 1.53 -3.61
CA LYS A 219 5.63 2.33 -3.51
C LYS A 219 5.67 3.58 -4.37
N PHE A 220 4.49 3.93 -4.87
CA PHE A 220 4.21 5.13 -5.66
C PHE A 220 3.16 5.93 -4.90
N LEU A 221 3.59 6.99 -4.24
CA LEU A 221 2.75 7.86 -3.40
C LEU A 221 2.35 9.10 -4.19
N ARG A 222 1.06 9.34 -4.35
CA ARG A 222 0.61 10.52 -5.10
C ARG A 222 0.94 11.80 -4.33
N ARG A 223 1.41 12.82 -5.05
CA ARG A 223 1.66 14.17 -4.52
C ARG A 223 0.44 15.07 -4.64
#